data_AF-A0A2V9MM46-F1
#
_entry.id   AF-A0A2V9MM46-F1
#
_cell.length_a   1.000
_cell.length_b   1.000
_cell.length_c   1.000
_cell.angle_alpha   90.00
_cell.angle_beta   90.00
_cell.angle_gamma   90.00
#
_symmetry.space_group_name_H-M   'P 1'
#
loop_
_entity.id
_entity.type
_entity.pdbx_description
1 polymer ?
#
loop_
_entity_poly.entity_id
_entity_poly.type
_entity_poly.pdbx_seq_one_letter_code
_entity_poly.pdbx_strand_id
1 'polypeptide(L)'
;MGLDGEEIAWLRAGVAGLAGIAWHPVPGISHIVERGLNWLLSAQNADGGWSGGAHLLPSSIEETALALDALAAAWDSLSGRCRGASVQVSNRHRSSISVEGLESAISKGTSRLIEHTRDPNQITPSPIGLYFAKLWYFEKLYPLIFTVGALERVQKQQAE
;
A
#
# COMPACT_ATOMS: atom_id res chain seq x y z
N MET A 1 12.96 -18.24 44.45
CA MET A 1 11.57 -17.78 44.39
C MET A 1 11.07 -18.15 43.00
N GLY A 2 10.61 -19.39 42.85
CA GLY A 2 10.18 -19.95 41.57
C GLY A 2 8.66 -19.94 41.53
N LEU A 3 8.09 -19.39 40.46
CA LEU A 3 6.65 -19.43 40.21
C LEU A 3 6.22 -20.89 40.11
N ASP A 4 5.11 -21.23 40.76
CA ASP A 4 4.58 -22.60 40.75
C ASP A 4 3.91 -22.94 39.41
N GLY A 5 3.64 -24.23 39.20
CA GLY A 5 3.10 -24.74 37.94
C GLY A 5 1.69 -24.24 37.61
N GLU A 6 0.95 -23.69 38.58
CA GLU A 6 -0.38 -23.10 38.35
C GLU A 6 -0.29 -21.68 37.79
N GLU A 7 0.67 -20.85 38.22
CA GLU A 7 0.89 -19.52 37.64
C GLU A 7 1.26 -19.56 36.14
N ILE A 8 2.02 -20.59 35.72
CA ILE A 8 2.37 -20.81 34.30
C ILE A 8 1.15 -21.27 33.48
N ALA A 9 0.17 -21.93 34.11
CA ALA A 9 -1.05 -22.38 33.44
C ALA A 9 -1.97 -21.20 33.08
N TRP A 10 -2.08 -20.19 33.94
CA TRP A 10 -2.90 -18.99 33.70
C TRP A 10 -2.34 -18.11 32.57
N LEU A 11 -1.01 -17.96 32.46
CA LEU A 11 -0.37 -17.22 31.37
C LEU A 11 -0.58 -17.89 29.99
N ARG A 12 -0.73 -19.22 29.96
CA ARG A 12 -1.03 -19.98 28.72
C ARG A 12 -2.51 -19.95 28.35
N ALA A 13 -3.42 -19.95 29.33
CA ALA A 13 -4.86 -19.87 29.09
C ALA A 13 -5.29 -18.49 28.55
N GLY A 14 -4.65 -17.40 28.97
CA GLY A 14 -4.94 -16.05 28.47
C GLY A 14 -4.61 -15.84 26.99
N VAL A 15 -3.51 -16.45 26.50
CA VAL A 15 -3.10 -16.37 25.09
C VAL A 15 -4.00 -17.25 24.20
N ALA A 16 -4.53 -18.36 24.72
CA ALA A 16 -5.48 -19.21 24.01
C ALA A 16 -6.87 -18.56 23.85
N GLY A 17 -7.29 -17.69 24.76
CA GLY A 17 -8.57 -16.96 24.68
C GLY A 17 -8.65 -15.95 23.53
N LEU A 18 -7.51 -15.38 23.12
CA LEU A 18 -7.44 -14.44 21.98
C LEU A 18 -7.37 -15.13 20.62
N ALA A 19 -7.00 -16.43 20.59
CA ALA A 19 -6.97 -17.22 19.36
C ALA A 19 -8.39 -17.58 18.84
N GLY A 20 -9.44 -17.35 19.65
CA GLY A 20 -10.82 -17.67 19.34
C GLY A 20 -11.67 -16.52 18.78
N ILE A 21 -11.13 -15.31 18.66
CA ILE A 21 -11.85 -14.22 17.97
C ILE A 21 -11.72 -14.50 16.46
N ALA A 22 -12.66 -15.28 15.94
CA ALA A 22 -12.82 -15.46 14.50
C ALA A 22 -12.99 -14.07 13.88
N TRP A 23 -12.01 -13.64 13.08
CA TRP A 23 -12.11 -12.42 12.31
C TRP A 23 -13.30 -12.55 11.37
N HIS A 24 -14.39 -11.87 11.68
CA HIS A 24 -15.53 -11.83 10.78
C HIS A 24 -15.14 -11.03 9.53
N PRO A 25 -15.30 -11.59 8.31
CA PRO A 25 -15.09 -10.82 7.09
C PRO A 25 -15.97 -9.58 7.12
N VAL A 26 -15.38 -8.40 6.98
CA VAL A 26 -16.16 -7.16 6.90
C VAL A 26 -16.75 -7.07 5.49
N PRO A 27 -18.09 -7.10 5.34
CA PRO A 27 -18.71 -6.97 4.03
C PRO A 27 -18.36 -5.64 3.37
N GLY A 28 -18.10 -5.65 2.06
CA GLY A 28 -17.87 -4.43 1.29
C GLY A 28 -16.41 -3.96 1.20
N ILE A 29 -15.45 -4.58 1.89
CA ILE A 29 -14.01 -4.24 1.77
C ILE A 29 -13.58 -4.23 0.30
N SER A 30 -13.89 -5.28 -0.47
CA SER A 30 -13.46 -5.40 -1.87
C SER A 30 -13.96 -4.24 -2.74
N HIS A 31 -15.18 -3.75 -2.49
CA HIS A 31 -15.75 -2.62 -3.23
C HIS A 31 -15.08 -1.29 -2.84
N ILE A 32 -14.72 -1.10 -1.56
CA ILE A 32 -13.97 0.09 -1.13
C ILE A 32 -12.56 0.10 -1.72
N VAL A 33 -11.86 -1.04 -1.65
CA VAL A 33 -10.55 -1.23 -2.26
C VAL A 33 -10.61 -0.92 -3.75
N GLU A 34 -11.60 -1.47 -4.46
CA GLU A 34 -11.76 -1.26 -5.89
C GLU A 34 -11.96 0.22 -6.26
N ARG A 35 -12.83 0.94 -5.53
CA ARG A 35 -13.03 2.38 -5.74
C ARG A 35 -11.77 3.19 -5.43
N GLY A 36 -11.05 2.84 -4.37
CA GLY A 36 -9.78 3.50 -4.00
C GLY A 36 -8.71 3.32 -5.08
N LEU A 37 -8.56 2.10 -5.61
CA LEU A 37 -7.61 1.80 -6.68
C LEU A 37 -7.97 2.55 -7.96
N ASN A 38 -9.24 2.54 -8.40
CA ASN A 38 -9.66 3.31 -9.56
C ASN A 38 -9.37 4.81 -9.40
N TRP A 39 -9.57 5.36 -8.21
CA TRP A 39 -9.23 6.76 -7.92
C TRP A 39 -7.72 7.01 -8.01
N LEU A 40 -6.89 6.15 -7.42
CA LEU A 40 -5.43 6.26 -7.49
C LEU A 40 -4.95 6.20 -8.94
N LEU A 41 -5.45 5.27 -9.75
CA LEU A 41 -5.13 5.17 -11.17
C LEU A 41 -5.53 6.45 -11.92
N SER A 42 -6.70 7.02 -11.62
CA SER A 42 -7.12 8.28 -12.25
C SER A 42 -6.31 9.48 -11.81
N ALA A 43 -5.79 9.49 -10.57
CA ALA A 43 -5.10 10.62 -9.96
C ALA A 43 -3.59 10.68 -10.28
N GLN A 44 -3.04 9.69 -10.99
CA GLN A 44 -1.63 9.68 -11.38
C GLN A 44 -1.32 10.86 -12.31
N ASN A 45 -0.26 11.60 -12.01
CA ASN A 45 0.20 12.71 -12.83
C ASN A 45 0.87 12.22 -14.12
N ALA A 46 1.00 13.12 -15.09
CA ALA A 46 1.62 12.83 -16.38
C ALA A 46 3.10 12.40 -16.26
N ASP A 47 3.78 12.80 -15.19
CA ASP A 47 5.15 12.39 -14.85
C ASP A 47 5.23 11.01 -14.18
N GLY A 48 4.10 10.34 -13.98
CA GLY A 48 4.02 9.02 -13.34
C GLY A 48 3.91 9.06 -11.83
N GLY A 49 4.02 10.22 -11.18
CA GLY A 49 3.92 10.33 -9.72
C GLY A 49 2.52 10.66 -9.20
N TRP A 50 2.42 10.79 -7.88
CA TRP A 50 1.24 11.26 -7.16
C TRP A 50 1.59 12.44 -6.26
N SER A 51 0.58 13.20 -5.89
CA SER A 51 0.69 14.35 -5.01
C SER A 51 -0.49 14.42 -4.04
N GLY A 52 -0.35 15.19 -2.95
CA GLY A 52 -1.45 15.44 -2.01
C GLY A 52 -2.62 16.24 -2.60
N GLY A 53 -2.45 16.83 -3.79
CA GLY A 53 -3.46 17.60 -4.52
C GLY A 53 -3.91 16.94 -5.83
N ALA A 54 -3.62 15.65 -6.02
CA ALA A 54 -3.81 14.96 -7.31
C ALA A 54 -3.19 15.78 -8.48
N HIS A 55 -3.96 16.04 -9.53
CA HIS A 55 -3.48 16.80 -10.69
C HIS A 55 -3.23 18.30 -10.43
N LEU A 56 -3.60 18.81 -9.25
CA LEU A 56 -3.45 20.23 -8.92
C LEU A 56 -2.05 20.55 -8.39
N LEU A 57 -1.27 19.55 -7.97
CA LEU A 57 0.07 19.74 -7.43
C LEU A 57 1.08 18.83 -8.13
N PRO A 58 2.35 19.27 -8.22
CA PRO A 58 3.44 18.43 -8.69
C PRO A 58 3.56 17.15 -7.86
N SER A 59 4.06 16.09 -8.48
CA SER A 59 4.30 14.83 -7.79
C SER A 59 5.38 14.97 -6.71
N SER A 60 5.12 14.33 -5.57
CA SER A 60 6.00 14.28 -4.40
C SER A 60 6.47 12.85 -4.16
N ILE A 61 7.62 12.69 -3.49
CA ILE A 61 8.19 11.36 -3.23
C ILE A 61 7.27 10.56 -2.30
N GLU A 62 6.74 11.22 -1.27
CA GLU A 62 5.95 10.59 -0.22
C GLU A 62 4.62 10.04 -0.76
N GLU A 63 3.84 10.87 -1.46
CA GLU A 63 2.57 10.43 -2.06
C GLU A 63 2.79 9.44 -3.20
N THR A 64 3.85 9.58 -4.00
CA THR A 64 4.19 8.59 -5.03
C THR A 64 4.52 7.24 -4.39
N ALA A 65 5.31 7.22 -3.32
CA ALA A 65 5.67 6.00 -2.62
C ALA A 65 4.46 5.35 -1.93
N LEU A 66 3.61 6.13 -1.27
CA LEU A 66 2.39 5.62 -0.63
C LEU A 66 1.38 5.06 -1.65
N ALA A 67 1.18 5.75 -2.78
CA ALA A 67 0.34 5.25 -3.86
C ALA A 67 0.91 3.96 -4.44
N LEU A 68 2.22 3.91 -4.67
CA LEU A 68 2.90 2.73 -5.21
C LEU A 68 2.78 1.52 -4.26
N ASP A 69 2.98 1.70 -2.95
CA ASP A 69 2.81 0.64 -1.94
C ASP A 69 1.40 0.03 -1.99
N ALA A 70 0.36 0.88 -2.08
CA ALA A 70 -1.02 0.45 -2.18
C ALA A 70 -1.33 -0.29 -3.49
N LEU A 71 -0.87 0.24 -4.63
CA LEU A 71 -1.07 -0.37 -5.94
C LEU A 71 -0.34 -1.71 -6.05
N ALA A 72 0.89 -1.79 -5.55
CA ALA A 72 1.66 -3.02 -5.50
C ALA A 72 0.99 -4.07 -4.60
N ALA A 73 0.49 -3.69 -3.41
CA ALA A 73 -0.26 -4.61 -2.56
C ALA A 73 -1.52 -5.18 -3.26
N ALA A 74 -2.22 -4.36 -4.05
CA ALA A 74 -3.37 -4.81 -4.82
C ALA A 74 -3.02 -5.70 -6.00
N TRP A 75 -1.87 -5.47 -6.65
CA TRP A 75 -1.36 -6.30 -7.74
C TRP A 75 -1.17 -7.74 -7.29
N ASP A 76 -0.57 -7.98 -6.13
CA ASP A 76 -0.37 -9.31 -5.55
C ASP A 76 -1.71 -10.07 -5.41
N SER A 77 -2.70 -9.38 -4.86
CA SER A 77 -4.06 -9.93 -4.67
C SER A 77 -4.81 -10.18 -6.00
N LEU A 78 -4.53 -9.42 -7.07
CA LEU A 78 -5.21 -9.54 -8.37
C LEU A 78 -4.50 -10.50 -9.32
N SER A 79 -3.19 -10.42 -9.42
CA SER A 79 -2.37 -11.27 -10.30
C SER A 79 -2.36 -12.73 -9.84
N GLY A 80 -2.38 -13.00 -8.52
CA GLY A 80 -2.57 -14.34 -7.97
C GLY A 80 -3.93 -14.96 -8.36
N ARG A 81 -4.98 -14.15 -8.52
CA ARG A 81 -6.29 -14.60 -9.05
C ARG A 81 -6.22 -14.94 -10.54
N CYS A 82 -5.39 -14.25 -11.32
CA CYS A 82 -5.20 -14.50 -12.75
C CYS A 82 -4.33 -15.73 -13.05
N ARG A 83 -3.30 -16.02 -12.22
CA ARG A 83 -2.40 -17.17 -12.41
C ARG A 83 -3.06 -18.53 -12.09
N GLY A 84 -4.22 -18.56 -11.43
CA GLY A 84 -4.93 -19.78 -11.00
C GLY A 84 -6.29 -20.06 -11.66
N ALA A 85 -6.65 -19.38 -12.75
CA ALA A 85 -8.00 -19.46 -13.33
C ALA A 85 -8.24 -20.73 -14.18
N SER A 86 -8.34 -21.88 -13.50
CA SER A 86 -9.23 -22.99 -13.91
C SER A 86 -10.13 -23.38 -12.73
N VAL A 87 -10.78 -22.39 -12.11
CA VAL A 87 -11.99 -22.62 -11.32
C VAL A 87 -13.07 -21.72 -11.88
N GLN A 88 -14.04 -22.33 -12.54
CA GLN A 88 -15.27 -21.64 -12.92
C GLN A 88 -16.02 -21.26 -11.64
N VAL A 89 -15.86 -20.02 -11.20
CA VAL A 89 -16.77 -19.42 -10.23
C VAL A 89 -17.72 -18.52 -10.99
N SER A 90 -19.00 -18.82 -10.80
CA SER A 90 -20.15 -18.15 -11.37
C SER A 90 -20.12 -16.64 -11.14
N ASN A 91 -20.45 -15.94 -12.21
CA ASN A 91 -20.77 -14.52 -12.34
C ASN A 91 -21.24 -13.84 -11.03
N ARG A 92 -20.38 -13.03 -10.40
CA ARG A 92 -20.73 -11.90 -9.52
C ARG A 92 -19.50 -11.00 -9.30
N HIS A 93 -19.56 -9.79 -9.87
CA HIS A 93 -18.55 -8.73 -9.90
C HIS A 93 -17.23 -9.05 -10.63
N ARG A 94 -17.22 -8.81 -11.95
CA ARG A 94 -15.99 -8.49 -12.68
C ARG A 94 -15.43 -7.20 -12.08
N SER A 95 -14.22 -7.22 -11.53
CA SER A 95 -13.55 -5.98 -11.12
C SER A 95 -13.40 -5.07 -12.34
N SER A 96 -13.75 -3.80 -12.20
CA SER A 96 -13.59 -2.79 -13.24
C SER A 96 -12.13 -2.39 -13.46
N ILE A 97 -11.23 -2.79 -12.55
CA ILE A 97 -9.80 -2.48 -12.61
C ILE A 97 -9.15 -3.32 -13.70
N SER A 98 -8.53 -2.67 -14.68
CA SER A 98 -7.69 -3.33 -15.66
C SER A 98 -6.34 -3.67 -15.06
N VAL A 99 -5.90 -4.92 -15.26
CA VAL A 99 -4.57 -5.37 -14.84
C VAL A 99 -3.52 -4.54 -15.55
N GLU A 100 -3.69 -4.29 -16.85
CA GLU A 100 -2.78 -3.50 -17.67
C GLU A 100 -2.66 -2.05 -17.18
N GLY A 101 -3.76 -1.46 -16.70
CA GLY A 101 -3.76 -0.12 -16.12
C GLY A 101 -2.97 -0.07 -14.81
N LEU A 102 -3.14 -1.09 -13.96
CA LEU A 102 -2.40 -1.22 -12.71
C LEU A 102 -0.90 -1.40 -12.95
N GLU A 103 -0.53 -2.28 -13.89
CA GLU A 103 0.87 -2.53 -14.28
C GLU A 103 1.53 -1.24 -14.80
N SER A 104 0.84 -0.54 -15.70
CA SER A 104 1.33 0.72 -16.28
C SER A 104 1.55 1.78 -15.20
N ALA A 105 0.59 1.92 -14.27
CA ALA A 105 0.69 2.89 -13.18
C ALA A 105 1.87 2.58 -12.24
N ILE A 106 2.03 1.31 -11.85
CA ILE A 106 3.15 0.84 -11.01
C ILE A 106 4.49 1.12 -11.71
N SER A 107 4.61 0.79 -12.99
CA SER A 107 5.83 0.99 -13.77
C SER A 107 6.24 2.47 -13.85
N LYS A 108 5.28 3.35 -14.16
CA LYS A 108 5.50 4.81 -14.22
C LYS A 108 5.87 5.39 -12.85
N GLY A 109 5.14 5.00 -11.79
CA GLY A 109 5.42 5.44 -10.42
C GLY A 109 6.80 5.00 -9.92
N THR A 110 7.18 3.76 -10.23
CA THR A 110 8.52 3.22 -9.92
C THR A 110 9.61 4.03 -10.60
N SER A 111 9.44 4.31 -11.91
CA SER A 111 10.39 5.12 -12.67
C SER A 111 10.54 6.53 -12.09
N ARG A 112 9.42 7.14 -11.69
CA ARG A 112 9.39 8.48 -11.09
C ARG A 112 10.08 8.52 -9.73
N LEU A 113 9.87 7.53 -8.87
CA LEU A 113 10.58 7.45 -7.58
C LEU A 113 12.08 7.29 -7.77
N ILE A 114 12.52 6.38 -8.63
CA ILE A 114 13.96 6.16 -8.91
C ILE A 114 14.61 7.46 -9.38
N GLU A 115 13.94 8.23 -10.24
CA GLU A 115 14.42 9.52 -10.70
C GLU A 115 14.54 10.53 -9.54
N HIS A 116 13.47 10.70 -8.75
CA HIS A 116 13.42 11.68 -7.65
C HIS A 116 14.33 11.35 -6.47
N THR A 117 14.68 10.08 -6.27
CA THR A 117 15.54 9.64 -5.16
C THR A 117 16.93 9.22 -5.62
N ARG A 118 17.33 9.59 -6.84
CA ARG A 118 18.65 9.24 -7.40
C ARG A 118 19.82 9.74 -6.55
N ASP A 119 19.69 10.95 -5.98
CA ASP A 119 20.60 11.47 -4.98
C ASP A 119 19.85 11.70 -3.65
N PRO A 120 19.98 10.78 -2.67
CA PRO A 120 19.34 10.91 -1.37
C PRO A 120 19.68 12.19 -0.61
N ASN A 121 20.78 12.86 -0.94
CA ASN A 121 21.20 14.11 -0.30
C ASN A 121 20.50 15.35 -0.87
N GLN A 122 19.79 15.22 -2.00
CA GLN A 122 19.10 16.31 -2.69
C GLN A 122 17.57 16.14 -2.72
N ILE A 123 17.05 15.40 -1.75
CA ILE A 123 15.61 15.21 -1.61
C ILE A 123 14.98 16.43 -0.93
N THR A 124 13.90 16.94 -1.52
CA THR A 124 13.03 17.95 -0.92
C THR A 124 11.77 17.26 -0.40
N PRO A 125 11.57 17.15 0.93
CA PRO A 125 10.38 16.53 1.49
C PRO A 125 9.12 17.37 1.22
N SER A 126 8.00 16.70 1.02
CA SER A 126 6.68 17.29 0.87
C SER A 126 5.83 17.11 2.13
N PRO A 127 4.95 18.07 2.47
CA PRO A 127 4.05 17.89 3.59
C PRO A 127 3.00 16.80 3.34
N ILE A 128 2.88 15.84 4.25
CA ILE A 128 1.93 14.71 4.15
C ILE A 128 0.62 14.98 4.90
N GLY A 129 0.56 16.06 5.68
CA GLY A 129 -0.65 16.45 6.40
C GLY A 129 -0.45 17.58 7.41
N LEU A 130 -1.56 18.05 7.97
CA LEU A 130 -1.58 19.06 9.02
C LEU A 130 -1.62 18.40 10.41
N TYR A 131 -0.78 18.87 11.33
CA TYR A 131 -0.92 18.59 12.76
C TYR A 131 -1.12 19.94 13.48
N PHE A 132 -2.32 20.15 14.02
CA PHE A 132 -2.82 21.38 14.68
C PHE A 132 -2.76 22.69 13.86
N ALA A 133 -3.93 23.07 13.32
CA ALA A 133 -4.44 24.38 12.89
C ALA A 133 -3.57 25.39 12.07
N LYS A 134 -2.23 25.38 12.09
CA LYS A 134 -1.42 26.41 11.41
C LYS A 134 -0.02 26.01 10.90
N LEU A 135 0.48 24.78 11.01
CA LEU A 135 1.79 24.41 10.44
C LEU A 135 1.79 23.04 9.75
N TRP A 136 2.33 23.00 8.53
CA TRP A 136 2.59 21.79 7.77
C TRP A 136 3.81 21.07 8.36
N TYR A 137 3.72 19.74 8.55
CA TYR A 137 4.82 18.90 9.06
C TYR A 137 5.37 18.03 7.93
N PHE A 138 6.68 18.06 7.74
CA PHE A 138 7.41 17.13 6.88
C PHE A 138 8.66 16.66 7.62
N GLU A 139 9.03 15.39 7.43
CA GLU A 139 10.25 14.82 8.00
C GLU A 139 11.23 14.47 6.89
N LYS A 140 12.50 14.84 7.08
CA LYS A 140 13.57 14.57 6.10
C LYS A 140 13.70 13.09 5.75
N LEU A 141 13.27 12.21 6.66
CA LEU A 141 13.43 10.77 6.55
C LEU A 141 12.27 10.08 5.81
N TYR A 142 11.07 10.67 5.81
CA TYR A 142 9.87 10.04 5.25
C TYR A 142 9.96 9.73 3.76
N PRO A 143 10.47 10.62 2.89
CA PRO A 143 10.70 10.29 1.48
C PRO A 143 11.43 8.97 1.30
N LEU A 144 12.53 8.77 2.03
CA LEU A 144 13.38 7.59 1.89
C LEU A 144 12.75 6.34 2.52
N ILE A 145 12.14 6.44 3.70
CA ILE A 145 11.44 5.30 4.32
C ILE A 145 10.35 4.78 3.38
N PHE A 146 9.50 5.67 2.88
CA PHE A 146 8.40 5.27 2.01
C PHE A 146 8.92 4.76 0.67
N THR A 147 9.95 5.39 0.11
CA THR A 147 10.58 4.92 -1.14
C THR A 147 11.09 3.48 -1.00
N VAL A 148 11.85 3.19 0.06
CA VAL A 148 12.40 1.84 0.27
C VAL A 148 11.28 0.82 0.45
N GLY A 149 10.26 1.13 1.25
CA GLY A 149 9.11 0.24 1.45
C GLY A 149 8.35 -0.07 0.16
N ALA A 150 8.05 0.96 -0.63
CA ALA A 150 7.33 0.81 -1.89
C ALA A 150 8.14 0.02 -2.94
N LEU A 151 9.42 0.36 -3.11
CA LEU A 151 10.28 -0.31 -4.10
C LEU A 151 10.57 -1.76 -3.72
N GLU A 152 10.70 -2.08 -2.43
CA GLU A 152 10.88 -3.47 -1.98
C GLU A 152 9.64 -4.31 -2.29
N ARG A 153 8.43 -3.76 -2.09
CA ARG A 153 7.18 -4.44 -2.46
C ARG A 153 7.08 -4.67 -3.97
N VAL A 154 7.44 -3.69 -4.79
CA VAL A 154 7.46 -3.85 -6.26
C VAL A 154 8.51 -4.87 -6.69
N GLN A 155 9.70 -4.86 -6.10
CA GLN A 155 10.78 -5.79 -6.44
C GLN A 155 10.38 -7.25 -6.19
N LYS A 156 9.69 -7.53 -5.09
CA LYS A 156 9.18 -8.88 -4.79
C LYS A 156 8.29 -9.45 -5.89
N GLN A 157 7.57 -8.60 -6.62
CA GLN A 157 6.70 -9.02 -7.73
C GLN A 157 7.47 -9.37 -9.00
N GLN A 158 8.66 -8.79 -9.19
CA GLN A 158 9.50 -9.05 -10.36
C GLN A 158 10.36 -10.31 -10.20
N ALA A 159 10.52 -10.78 -8.96
CA ALA A 159 11.31 -11.96 -8.63
C ALA A 159 10.53 -13.29 -8.75
N GLU A 160 9.24 -13.25 -9.11
CA GLU A 160 8.30 -14.40 -9.22
C GLU A 160 7.73 -14.64 -10.63
#